data_AF-J3BX57-F1
#
_entry.id   AF-J3BX57-F1
#
_cell.length_a   1.000
_cell.length_b   1.000
_cell.length_c   1.000
_cell.angle_alpha   90.00
_cell.angle_beta   90.00
_cell.angle_gamma   90.00
#
_symmetry.space_group_name_H-M   'P 1'
#
loop_
_entity.id
_entity.type
_entity.pdbx_description
1 polymer ?
#
loop_
_entity_poly.entity_id
_entity_poly.type
_entity_poly.pdbx_seq_one_letter_code
_entity_poly.pdbx_strand_id
1 'polypeptide(L)'
;MFGFLFIYWIWKAFSNLAIKFNRNKWKYFFIGLLAYYGITFITAIIYVVIMGIINGFDTLSEGDYDNAGLNLIFAVFGGVGCYGVYKFLENKGEKEKELIEKEGIESIGLMEEN
;
A
#
# COMPACT_ATOMS: atom_id res chain seq x y z
N MET A 1 -0.62 -14.93 -14.66
CA MET A 1 0.63 -15.47 -14.04
C MET A 1 1.73 -14.40 -13.85
N PHE A 2 1.41 -13.11 -13.68
CA PHE A 2 2.40 -12.03 -13.44
C PHE A 2 2.66 -11.73 -11.96
N GLY A 3 2.00 -12.45 -11.02
CA GLY A 3 2.04 -12.14 -9.59
C GLY A 3 3.44 -12.13 -8.97
N PHE A 4 4.35 -12.99 -9.46
CA PHE A 4 5.73 -13.04 -8.97
C PHE A 4 6.53 -11.76 -9.24
N LEU A 5 6.26 -11.09 -10.37
CA LEU A 5 6.90 -9.81 -10.67
C LEU A 5 6.47 -8.75 -9.67
N PHE A 6 5.17 -8.68 -9.33
CA PHE A 6 4.67 -7.72 -8.34
C PHE A 6 5.28 -7.93 -6.96
N ILE A 7 5.45 -9.19 -6.52
CA ILE A 7 6.07 -9.48 -5.22
C ILE A 7 7.50 -8.94 -5.14
N TYR A 8 8.31 -9.11 -6.20
CA TYR A 8 9.67 -8.56 -6.23
C TYR A 8 9.68 -7.03 -6.13
N TRP A 9 8.78 -6.36 -6.85
CA TRP A 9 8.69 -4.89 -6.83
C TRP A 9 8.21 -4.37 -5.48
N ILE A 10 7.23 -5.03 -4.86
CA ILE A 10 6.75 -4.72 -3.51
C ILE A 10 7.89 -4.91 -2.50
N TRP A 11 8.59 -6.06 -2.56
CA TRP A 11 9.75 -6.32 -1.71
C TRP A 11 10.80 -5.21 -1.83
N LYS A 12 11.22 -4.89 -3.05
CA LYS A 12 12.24 -3.88 -3.33
C LYS A 12 11.81 -2.50 -2.81
N ALA A 13 10.61 -2.05 -3.14
CA ALA A 13 10.13 -0.72 -2.76
C ALA A 13 9.99 -0.58 -1.24
N PHE A 14 9.26 -1.50 -0.60
CA PHE A 14 8.95 -1.39 0.83
C PHE A 14 10.15 -1.70 1.73
N SER A 15 11.03 -2.61 1.32
CA SER A 15 12.28 -2.87 2.06
C SER A 15 13.22 -1.67 2.00
N ASN A 16 13.35 -1.01 0.85
CA ASN A 16 14.15 0.20 0.72
C ASN A 16 13.58 1.35 1.55
N LEU A 17 12.25 1.49 1.58
CA LEU A 17 11.59 2.47 2.43
C LEU A 17 11.85 2.21 3.91
N ALA A 18 11.80 0.95 4.34
CA ALA A 18 12.13 0.56 5.71
C ALA A 18 13.59 0.93 6.06
N ILE A 19 14.53 0.65 5.16
CA ILE A 19 15.94 1.00 5.34
C ILE A 19 16.12 2.53 5.45
N LYS A 20 15.46 3.30 4.58
CA LYS A 20 15.51 4.78 4.58
C LYS A 20 15.16 5.38 5.95
N PHE A 21 14.20 4.78 6.65
CA PHE A 21 13.72 5.27 7.95
C PHE A 21 14.16 4.40 9.14
N ASN A 22 15.19 3.57 8.98
CA ASN A 22 15.72 2.67 10.01
C ASN A 22 14.63 1.80 10.68
N ARG A 23 13.68 1.29 9.87
CA ARG A 23 12.59 0.41 10.28
C ARG A 23 12.86 -1.03 9.84
N ASN A 24 12.10 -1.97 10.42
CA ASN A 24 12.23 -3.40 10.09
C ASN A 24 11.72 -3.69 8.67
N LYS A 25 12.61 -4.26 7.82
CA LYS A 25 12.35 -4.59 6.41
C LYS A 25 11.15 -5.53 6.23
N TRP A 26 11.09 -6.60 7.03
CA TRP A 26 10.03 -7.60 6.94
C TRP A 26 8.65 -7.02 7.26
N LYS A 27 8.56 -6.15 8.27
CA LYS A 27 7.30 -5.47 8.60
C LYS A 27 6.78 -4.67 7.41
N TYR A 28 7.64 -3.86 6.79
CA TYR A 28 7.25 -3.05 5.64
C TYR A 28 6.92 -3.90 4.41
N PHE A 29 7.66 -4.99 4.17
CA PHE A 29 7.34 -5.93 3.12
C PHE A 29 5.93 -6.51 3.27
N PHE A 30 5.58 -7.02 4.46
CA PHE A 30 4.24 -7.55 4.72
C PHE A 30 3.15 -6.48 4.63
N ILE A 31 3.43 -5.23 5.02
CA ILE A 31 2.51 -4.11 4.82
C ILE A 31 2.26 -3.88 3.33
N GLY A 32 3.31 -3.88 2.50
CA GLY A 32 3.17 -3.73 1.05
C GLY A 32 2.40 -4.88 0.39
N LEU A 33 2.66 -6.11 0.84
CA LEU A 33 1.94 -7.30 0.38
C LEU A 33 0.45 -7.23 0.74
N LEU A 34 0.16 -6.89 2.01
CA LEU A 34 -1.20 -6.70 2.50
C LEU A 34 -1.90 -5.54 1.79
N ALA A 35 -1.19 -4.46 1.47
CA ALA A 35 -1.74 -3.34 0.72
C ALA A 35 -2.18 -3.77 -0.68
N TYR A 36 -1.34 -4.50 -1.43
CA TYR A 36 -1.67 -4.95 -2.78
C TYR A 36 -2.85 -5.92 -2.77
N TYR A 37 -2.78 -7.00 -2.00
CA TYR A 37 -3.85 -8.02 -1.98
C TYR A 37 -5.10 -7.54 -1.26
N GLY A 38 -4.95 -6.75 -0.19
CA GLY A 38 -6.06 -6.17 0.55
C GLY A 38 -6.86 -5.19 -0.30
N ILE A 39 -6.19 -4.33 -1.07
CA ILE A 39 -6.89 -3.39 -1.96
C ILE A 39 -7.52 -4.14 -3.13
N THR A 40 -6.83 -5.11 -3.72
CA THR A 40 -7.40 -5.98 -4.76
C THR A 40 -8.69 -6.64 -4.27
N PHE A 41 -8.68 -7.18 -3.04
CA PHE A 41 -9.85 -7.81 -2.42
C PHE A 41 -10.99 -6.81 -2.16
N ILE A 42 -10.68 -5.63 -1.62
CA ILE A 42 -11.66 -4.57 -1.40
C ILE A 42 -12.27 -4.12 -2.73
N THR A 43 -11.47 -3.92 -3.77
CA THR A 43 -11.96 -3.55 -5.11
C THR A 43 -12.87 -4.63 -5.69
N ALA A 44 -12.57 -5.91 -5.49
CA ALA A 44 -13.43 -7.01 -5.92
C ALA A 44 -14.80 -6.98 -5.19
N ILE A 45 -14.81 -6.74 -3.88
CA ILE A 45 -16.07 -6.58 -3.12
C ILE A 45 -16.87 -5.40 -3.64
N ILE A 46 -16.22 -4.24 -3.82
CA ILE A 46 -16.87 -3.03 -4.34
C ILE A 46 -17.47 -3.30 -5.73
N TYR A 47 -16.74 -3.99 -6.60
CA TYR A 47 -17.21 -4.36 -7.93
C TYR A 47 -18.47 -5.24 -7.87
N VAL A 48 -18.47 -6.28 -7.04
CA VAL A 48 -19.64 -7.16 -6.87
C VAL A 48 -20.85 -6.38 -6.35
N VAL A 49 -20.66 -5.51 -5.37
CA VAL A 49 -21.74 -4.67 -4.82
C VAL A 49 -22.30 -3.73 -5.88
N ILE A 50 -21.44 -3.05 -6.65
CA ILE A 50 -21.86 -2.15 -7.73
C ILE A 50 -22.66 -2.92 -8.80
N MET A 51 -22.19 -4.07 -9.23
CA MET A 51 -22.88 -4.89 -10.24
C MET A 51 -24.22 -5.41 -9.70
N GLY A 52 -24.29 -5.81 -8.44
CA GLY A 52 -25.54 -6.22 -7.79
C GLY A 52 -26.57 -5.09 -7.69
N ILE A 53 -26.13 -3.84 -7.50
CA ILE A 53 -27.02 -2.66 -7.47
C ILE A 53 -27.53 -2.31 -8.88
N ILE A 54 -26.67 -2.37 -9.91
CA ILE A 54 -27.03 -1.93 -11.27
C ILE A 54 -27.85 -3.00 -12.01
N ASN A 55 -27.44 -4.26 -11.93
CA ASN A 55 -28.01 -5.36 -12.71
C ASN A 55 -28.92 -6.29 -11.89
N GLY A 56 -28.99 -6.09 -10.56
CA GLY A 56 -29.67 -6.98 -9.63
C GLY A 56 -28.78 -8.13 -9.16
N PHE A 57 -28.89 -8.50 -7.88
CA PHE A 57 -28.05 -9.54 -7.27
C PHE A 57 -28.25 -10.93 -7.88
N ASP A 58 -29.40 -11.22 -8.47
CA ASP A 58 -29.70 -12.52 -9.09
C ASP A 58 -28.78 -12.80 -10.30
N THR A 59 -28.40 -11.74 -11.03
CA THR A 59 -27.51 -11.83 -12.20
C THR A 59 -26.06 -12.15 -11.83
N LEU A 60 -25.70 -12.07 -10.54
CA LEU A 60 -24.34 -12.37 -10.09
C LEU A 60 -24.02 -13.87 -10.14
N SER A 61 -25.02 -14.75 -10.15
CA SER A 61 -24.79 -16.20 -10.17
C SER A 61 -24.40 -16.74 -11.57
N GLU A 62 -24.75 -16.01 -12.62
CA GLU A 62 -24.53 -16.40 -14.03
C GLU A 62 -23.34 -15.66 -14.69
N GLY A 63 -22.69 -14.76 -13.95
CA GLY A 63 -21.62 -13.92 -14.47
C GLY A 63 -20.32 -14.67 -14.75
N ASP A 64 -19.67 -14.36 -15.88
CA ASP A 64 -18.29 -14.76 -16.14
C ASP A 64 -17.31 -13.79 -15.44
N TYR A 65 -16.81 -14.21 -14.28
CA TYR A 65 -15.87 -13.42 -13.47
C TYR A 65 -14.41 -13.71 -13.81
N ASP A 66 -14.12 -14.74 -14.59
CA ASP A 66 -12.75 -15.09 -14.98
C ASP A 66 -12.38 -14.47 -16.33
N ASN A 67 -12.55 -13.15 -16.40
CA ASN A 67 -12.20 -12.36 -17.58
C ASN A 67 -10.83 -11.70 -17.39
N ALA A 68 -9.93 -11.87 -18.36
CA ALA A 68 -8.61 -11.24 -18.40
C ALA A 68 -8.65 -9.71 -18.21
N GLY A 69 -9.68 -9.04 -18.74
CA GLY A 69 -9.90 -7.61 -18.58
C GLY A 69 -10.20 -7.22 -17.13
N LEU A 70 -11.07 -7.95 -16.45
CA LEU A 70 -11.38 -7.73 -15.02
C LEU A 70 -10.15 -8.01 -14.14
N ASN A 71 -9.43 -9.10 -14.43
CA ASN A 71 -8.19 -9.44 -13.74
C ASN A 71 -7.13 -8.33 -13.86
N LEU A 72 -7.00 -7.71 -15.05
CA LEU A 72 -6.09 -6.59 -15.27
C LEU A 72 -6.54 -5.34 -14.50
N ILE A 73 -7.84 -5.01 -14.52
CA ILE A 73 -8.39 -3.89 -13.78
C ILE A 73 -8.10 -4.04 -12.28
N PHE A 74 -8.39 -5.20 -11.69
CA PHE A 74 -8.12 -5.46 -10.29
C PHE A 74 -6.63 -5.37 -9.95
N ALA A 75 -5.76 -5.89 -10.82
CA ALA A 75 -4.31 -5.75 -10.64
C ALA A 75 -3.85 -4.28 -10.67
N VAL A 76 -4.42 -3.46 -11.57
CA VAL A 76 -4.11 -2.02 -11.63
C VAL A 76 -4.58 -1.30 -10.36
N PHE A 77 -5.81 -1.55 -9.89
CA PHE A 77 -6.31 -0.97 -8.64
C PHE A 77 -5.48 -1.41 -7.43
N GLY A 78 -5.11 -2.69 -7.35
CA GLY A 78 -4.20 -3.21 -6.33
C GLY A 78 -2.85 -2.52 -6.37
N GLY A 79 -2.29 -2.30 -7.57
CA GLY A 79 -1.03 -1.59 -7.76
C GLY A 79 -1.09 -0.11 -7.37
N VAL A 80 -2.11 0.62 -7.82
CA VAL A 80 -2.34 2.04 -7.48
C VAL A 80 -2.54 2.20 -5.98
N GLY A 81 -3.35 1.34 -5.37
CA GLY A 81 -3.56 1.34 -3.94
C GLY A 81 -2.30 1.03 -3.14
N CYS A 82 -1.52 0.03 -3.56
CA CYS A 82 -0.23 -0.30 -2.97
C CYS A 82 0.73 0.88 -3.04
N TYR A 83 0.77 1.60 -4.17
CA TYR A 83 1.52 2.84 -4.31
C TYR A 83 1.03 3.95 -3.37
N GLY A 84 -0.29 4.08 -3.17
CA GLY A 84 -0.87 5.00 -2.19
C GLY A 84 -0.39 4.72 -0.76
N VAL A 85 -0.38 3.44 -0.36
CA VAL A 85 0.15 3.02 0.96
C VAL A 85 1.66 3.30 1.05
N TYR A 86 2.42 3.03 0.00
CA TYR A 86 3.85 3.35 -0.06
C TYR A 86 4.08 4.85 0.19
N LYS A 87 3.37 5.72 -0.54
CA LYS A 87 3.49 7.17 -0.40
C LYS A 87 3.05 7.67 0.97
N PHE A 88 2.02 7.08 1.55
CA PHE A 88 1.61 7.40 2.92
C PHE A 88 2.71 7.08 3.94
N LEU A 89 3.34 5.91 3.83
CA LEU A 89 4.45 5.52 4.71
C LEU A 89 5.68 6.39 4.50
N GLU A 90 5.98 6.77 3.25
CA GLU A 90 7.08 7.69 2.94
C GLU A 90 6.88 9.04 3.62
N ASN A 91 5.72 9.67 3.41
CA ASN A 91 5.39 10.95 4.01
C ASN A 91 5.41 10.88 5.55
N LYS A 92 4.93 9.77 6.13
CA LYS A 92 4.98 9.55 7.57
C LYS A 92 6.42 9.48 8.07
N GLY A 93 7.28 8.71 7.41
CA GLY A 93 8.69 8.59 7.77
C GLY A 93 9.45 9.91 7.65
N GLU A 94 9.15 10.72 6.65
CA GLU A 94 9.76 12.05 6.47
C GLU A 94 9.37 13.00 7.59
N LYS A 95 8.09 13.03 7.98
CA LYS A 95 7.62 13.82 9.13
C LYS A 95 8.27 13.39 10.43
N GLU A 96 8.37 12.09 10.68
CA GLU A 96 9.04 11.56 11.88
C GLU A 96 10.52 11.96 11.92
N LYS A 97 11.21 11.93 10.78
CA LYS A 97 12.62 12.35 10.68
C LYS A 97 12.79 13.85 10.95
N GLU A 98 11.93 14.70 10.38
CA GLU A 98 11.98 16.15 10.58
C GLU A 98 11.74 16.54 12.04
N LEU A 99 10.82 15.85 12.73
CA LEU A 99 10.55 16.07 14.16
C LEU A 99 11.78 15.74 15.02
N ILE A 100 12.43 14.61 14.76
CA ILE A 100 13.65 14.20 15.50
C ILE A 100 14.77 15.22 15.29
N GLU A 101 14.91 15.77 14.08
CA GLU A 101 15.93 16.78 13.79
C GLU A 101 15.65 18.10 14.53
N LYS A 102 14.40 18.54 14.60
CA LYS A 102 13.99 19.73 15.36
C LYS A 102 14.23 19.58 16.87
N GLU A 103 13.80 18.46 17.45
CA GLU A 103 14.03 18.17 18.88
C GLU A 103 15.53 18.07 19.20
N GLY A 104 16.33 17.50 18.30
CA GLY A 104 17.78 17.43 18.44
C GLY A 104 18.44 18.81 18.49
N ILE A 105 18.01 19.75 17.65
CA ILE A 105 18.54 21.13 17.63
C ILE A 105 18.17 21.89 18.91
N GLU A 106 16.92 21.79 19.37
CA GLU A 106 16.49 22.43 20.62
C GLU A 106 17.26 21.89 21.84
N SER A 107 17.59 20.59 21.86
CA SER A 107 18.37 19.98 22.94
C SER A 107 19.82 20.48 23.03
N ILE A 108 20.42 20.88 21.91
CA ILE A 108 21.79 21.43 21.85
C ILE A 108 21.79 22.87 22.38
N GLY A 109 20.79 23.68 22.04
CA GLY A 109 20.67 25.07 22.51
C GLY A 109 20.51 25.18 24.03
N LEU A 110 19.89 24.19 24.69
CA LEU A 110 19.75 24.14 26.14
C LEU A 110 21.04 23.75 26.89
N MET A 111 22.01 23.11 26.21
CA MET A 111 23.30 22.75 26.82
C MET A 111 24.33 23.88 26.81
N GLU A 112 24.19 24.88 25.93
CA GLU A 112 25.11 26.02 25.87
C GLU A 112 24.79 27.13 26.90
N GLU A 113 23.63 27.08 27.57
CA GLU A 113 23.18 28.11 28.53
C GLU A 113 23.45 27.78 30.01
N ASN A 114 24.11 26.65 30.33
CA ASN A 114 24.55 26.28 31.69
C ASN A 114 26.09 26.25 31.80
#